data_AF-A0A1Z9MFM9-F1
#
_entry.id   AF-A0A1Z9MFM9-F1
#
_cell.length_a   1.000
_cell.length_b   1.000
_cell.length_c   1.000
_cell.angle_alpha   90.00
_cell.angle_beta   90.00
_cell.angle_gamma   90.00
#
_symmetry.space_group_name_H-M   'P 1'
#
loop_
_entity.id
_entity.type
_entity.pdbx_description
1 polymer ?
#
loop_
_entity_poly.entity_id
_entity_poly.type
_entity_poly.pdbx_seq_one_letter_code
_entity_poly.pdbx_strand_id
1 'polypeptide(L)'
;MEKLANKKLFLFLIFIFLLVLFFIFKNKAVKLEKNEHTGVFFKKPFPLIKLNPKNNLIDPTSFLIIVENETSTNSFFSKLESRFGSIEGKMVKVSGELLTGNGARFIKISNEHEAVGVLENQNIYPSEQTKTKKINLDGKIIDLKCVTKNDFSMECFQENLYKGVIPALRILRNKENIDYLLKIEDYKLIDNYLKNNFETIVKIFGGYYYQNGFNVINLDSISNVK
;
A
#
# COMPACT_ATOMS: atom_id res chain seq x y z
N MET A 1 56.03 34.46 -13.30
CA MET A 1 55.31 33.20 -13.63
C MET A 1 54.56 32.60 -12.44
N GLU A 2 54.82 33.00 -11.18
CA GLU A 2 54.14 32.44 -9.98
C GLU A 2 52.62 32.61 -9.93
N LYS A 3 52.08 33.77 -10.36
CA LYS A 3 50.63 34.03 -10.31
C LYS A 3 49.79 33.05 -11.14
N LEU A 4 50.35 32.47 -12.21
CA LEU A 4 49.65 31.53 -13.08
C LEU A 4 49.61 30.12 -12.48
N ALA A 5 50.65 29.72 -11.76
CA ALA A 5 50.73 28.42 -11.07
C ALA A 5 49.68 28.33 -9.94
N ASN A 6 49.52 29.41 -9.17
CA ASN A 6 48.54 29.47 -8.07
C ASN A 6 47.09 29.38 -8.57
N LYS A 7 46.78 29.92 -9.76
CA LYS A 7 45.44 29.83 -10.35
C LYS A 7 45.09 28.40 -10.79
N LYS A 8 46.06 27.65 -11.33
CA LYS A 8 45.88 26.24 -11.71
C LYS A 8 45.72 25.34 -10.47
N LEU A 9 46.51 25.59 -9.43
CA LEU A 9 46.41 24.88 -8.16
C LEU A 9 45.05 25.12 -7.49
N PHE A 10 44.55 26.36 -7.52
CA PHE A 10 43.25 26.73 -6.97
C PHE A 10 42.09 26.05 -7.70
N LEU A 11 42.12 26.01 -9.04
CA LEU A 11 41.12 25.31 -9.85
C LEU A 11 41.13 23.80 -9.61
N PHE A 12 42.32 23.21 -9.43
CA PHE A 12 42.46 21.79 -9.12
C PHE A 12 41.87 21.44 -7.75
N LEU A 13 42.06 22.29 -6.74
CA LEU A 13 41.46 22.09 -5.41
C LEU A 13 39.92 22.18 -5.44
N ILE A 14 39.36 23.12 -6.21
CA ILE A 14 37.90 23.20 -6.41
C ILE A 14 37.36 21.94 -7.09
N PHE A 15 38.06 21.42 -8.09
CA PHE A 15 37.66 20.21 -8.81
C PHE A 15 37.67 18.98 -7.89
N ILE A 16 38.70 18.82 -7.06
CA ILE A 16 38.75 17.75 -6.04
C ILE A 16 37.60 17.92 -5.05
N PHE A 17 37.33 19.14 -4.58
CA PHE A 17 36.24 19.40 -3.65
C PHE A 17 34.87 19.04 -4.24
N LEU A 18 34.64 19.37 -5.52
CA LEU A 18 33.43 18.98 -6.25
C LEU A 18 33.31 17.46 -6.42
N LEU A 19 34.41 16.75 -6.70
CA LEU A 19 34.42 15.29 -6.78
C LEU A 19 34.11 14.64 -5.42
N VAL A 20 34.66 15.17 -4.34
CA VAL A 20 34.39 14.70 -2.97
C VAL A 20 32.93 14.94 -2.61
N LEU A 21 32.38 16.14 -2.91
CA LEU A 21 30.95 16.41 -2.74
C LEU A 21 30.08 15.47 -3.55
N PHE A 22 30.41 15.24 -4.82
CA PHE A 22 29.68 14.32 -5.69
C PHE A 22 29.67 12.89 -5.12
N PHE A 23 30.81 12.41 -4.61
CA PHE A 23 30.89 11.10 -3.95
C PHE A 23 30.11 11.05 -2.62
N ILE A 24 30.13 12.11 -1.81
CA ILE A 24 29.35 12.19 -0.57
C ILE A 24 27.84 12.17 -0.87
N PHE A 25 27.39 12.92 -1.88
CA PHE A 25 25.98 12.94 -2.28
C PHE A 25 25.53 11.63 -2.93
N LYS A 26 26.40 10.96 -3.71
CA LYS A 26 26.07 9.67 -4.34
C LYS A 26 26.07 8.51 -3.33
N ASN A 27 26.90 8.58 -2.27
CA ASN A 27 27.00 7.57 -1.22
C ASN A 27 26.14 7.85 0.02
N LYS A 28 25.50 9.02 0.11
CA LYS A 28 24.30 9.17 0.94
C LYS A 28 23.17 8.42 0.25
N ALA A 29 23.23 7.08 0.31
CA ALA A 29 22.02 6.28 0.31
C ALA A 29 21.11 6.94 1.34
N VAL A 30 19.97 7.45 0.87
CA VAL A 30 18.92 7.99 1.73
C VAL A 30 18.63 6.88 2.73
N LYS A 31 19.19 6.98 3.93
CA LYS A 31 18.75 6.19 5.07
C LYS A 31 17.35 6.71 5.32
N LEU A 32 16.34 6.07 4.72
CA LEU A 32 15.01 6.11 5.28
C LEU A 32 15.23 5.79 6.76
N GLU A 33 14.89 6.71 7.65
CA GLU A 33 14.74 6.39 9.06
C GLU A 33 13.63 5.34 9.12
N LYS A 34 14.04 4.07 9.11
CA LYS A 34 13.16 2.89 9.06
C LYS A 34 12.42 2.83 10.39
N ASN A 35 11.24 3.44 10.45
CA ASN A 35 10.32 3.19 11.55
C ASN A 35 9.91 1.72 11.47
N GLU A 36 10.24 0.97 12.52
CA GLU A 36 9.92 -0.45 12.61
C GLU A 36 8.59 -0.62 13.35
N HIS A 37 7.69 -1.38 12.75
CA HIS A 37 6.36 -1.63 13.25
C HIS A 37 6.14 -3.13 13.44
N THR A 38 5.52 -3.54 14.54
CA THR A 38 5.16 -4.95 14.77
C THR A 38 3.65 -5.12 14.66
N GLY A 39 3.22 -6.13 13.92
CA GLY A 39 1.81 -6.42 13.74
C GLY A 39 1.57 -7.82 13.19
N VAL A 40 0.31 -8.14 12.96
CA VAL A 40 -0.12 -9.43 12.39
C VAL A 40 -0.35 -9.26 10.90
N PHE A 41 0.25 -10.12 10.09
CA PHE A 41 0.00 -10.13 8.65
C PHE A 41 -1.27 -10.91 8.31
N PHE A 42 -2.09 -10.35 7.42
CA PHE A 42 -3.21 -11.04 6.79
C PHE A 42 -3.16 -10.87 5.29
N LYS A 43 -3.40 -11.95 4.55
CA LYS A 43 -3.44 -11.99 3.09
C LYS A 43 -4.76 -11.48 2.53
N LYS A 44 -5.84 -11.54 3.32
CA LYS A 44 -7.21 -11.18 2.93
C LYS A 44 -7.72 -9.96 3.71
N PRO A 45 -8.57 -9.11 3.11
CA PRO A 45 -9.05 -9.15 1.72
C PRO A 45 -7.95 -8.79 0.70
N PHE A 46 -6.94 -8.04 1.16
CA PHE A 46 -5.70 -7.72 0.45
C PHE A 46 -4.55 -7.82 1.48
N PRO A 47 -3.28 -7.97 1.06
CA PRO A 47 -2.15 -7.98 1.98
C PRO A 47 -2.15 -6.74 2.90
N LEU A 48 -2.27 -7.00 4.21
CA LEU A 48 -2.42 -5.97 5.23
C LEU A 48 -1.72 -6.39 6.53
N ILE A 49 -1.43 -5.41 7.37
CA ILE A 49 -0.90 -5.62 8.71
C ILE A 49 -1.79 -4.93 9.74
N LYS A 50 -2.15 -5.68 10.78
CA LYS A 50 -2.83 -5.15 11.97
C LYS A 50 -1.78 -4.88 13.06
N LEU A 51 -1.50 -3.60 13.33
CA LEU A 51 -0.51 -3.21 14.33
C LEU A 51 -1.04 -3.42 15.76
N ASN A 52 -0.13 -3.69 16.71
CA ASN A 52 -0.39 -3.76 18.15
C ASN A 52 -1.53 -4.71 18.59
N PRO A 53 -1.48 -6.01 18.27
CA PRO A 53 -2.56 -6.95 18.63
C PRO A 53 -2.68 -7.24 20.14
N LYS A 54 -1.70 -6.87 20.98
CA LYS A 54 -1.59 -7.29 22.40
C LYS A 54 -1.96 -6.22 23.45
N ASN A 55 -2.11 -4.95 23.10
CA ASN A 55 -2.45 -3.87 24.06
C ASN A 55 -3.84 -3.29 23.75
N ASN A 56 -4.80 -3.55 24.64
CA ASN A 56 -6.15 -2.94 24.75
C ASN A 56 -6.81 -2.39 23.46
N LEU A 57 -7.77 -3.19 22.98
CA LEU A 57 -8.64 -3.06 21.82
C LEU A 57 -9.69 -1.94 21.94
N ILE A 58 -9.30 -0.68 21.81
CA ILE A 58 -10.28 0.37 21.45
C ILE A 58 -10.17 0.72 19.96
N ASP A 59 -8.99 0.62 19.34
CA ASP A 59 -8.83 0.83 17.90
C ASP A 59 -7.70 -0.03 17.28
N PRO A 60 -7.96 -1.28 16.88
CA PRO A 60 -7.02 -2.00 16.03
C PRO A 60 -6.81 -1.23 14.72
N THR A 61 -5.61 -0.71 14.51
CA THR A 61 -5.26 0.02 13.29
C THR A 61 -4.69 -0.96 12.26
N SER A 62 -5.57 -1.42 11.37
CA SER A 62 -5.16 -2.19 10.20
C SER A 62 -4.66 -1.25 9.10
N PHE A 63 -3.55 -1.61 8.47
CA PHE A 63 -2.89 -0.87 7.40
C PHE A 63 -2.75 -1.76 6.17
N LEU A 64 -3.15 -1.25 5.02
CA LEU A 64 -2.90 -1.89 3.73
C LEU A 64 -1.43 -1.73 3.35
N ILE A 65 -0.82 -2.74 2.73
CA ILE A 65 0.62 -2.69 2.43
C ILE A 65 0.85 -2.18 1.01
N ILE A 66 1.71 -1.17 0.89
CA ILE A 66 2.24 -0.68 -0.40
C ILE A 66 3.71 -1.07 -0.49
N VAL A 67 4.08 -1.83 -1.51
CA VAL A 67 5.48 -2.17 -1.78
C VAL A 67 6.02 -1.23 -2.86
N GLU A 68 7.08 -0.49 -2.57
CA GLU A 68 7.73 0.38 -3.55
C GLU A 68 8.34 -0.42 -4.69
N ASN A 69 8.26 0.08 -5.92
CA ASN A 69 9.01 -0.46 -7.07
C ASN A 69 8.76 -1.96 -7.40
N GLU A 70 7.73 -2.57 -6.82
CA GLU A 70 7.28 -3.92 -7.19
C GLU A 70 6.13 -3.86 -8.20
N THR A 71 6.07 -4.89 -9.04
CA THR A 71 5.03 -5.02 -10.06
C THR A 71 3.70 -5.45 -9.46
N SER A 72 3.71 -6.09 -8.29
CA SER A 72 2.50 -6.45 -7.54
C SER A 72 2.82 -6.71 -6.07
N THR A 73 2.05 -6.12 -5.15
CA THR A 73 2.14 -6.44 -3.71
C THR A 73 2.01 -7.94 -3.44
N ASN A 74 1.16 -8.64 -4.21
CA ASN A 74 0.99 -10.09 -4.06
C ASN A 74 2.24 -10.89 -4.46
N SER A 75 2.99 -10.42 -5.47
CA SER A 75 4.25 -11.04 -5.89
C SER A 75 5.30 -10.96 -4.78
N PHE A 76 5.44 -9.78 -4.15
CA PHE A 76 6.35 -9.58 -3.02
C PHE A 76 6.06 -10.56 -1.87
N PHE A 77 4.81 -10.65 -1.43
CA PHE A 77 4.45 -11.57 -0.34
C PHE A 77 4.54 -13.04 -0.74
N SER A 78 4.33 -13.39 -2.00
CA SER A 78 4.54 -14.77 -2.49
C SER A 78 6.02 -15.17 -2.42
N LYS A 79 6.95 -14.26 -2.75
CA LYS A 79 8.40 -14.48 -2.57
C LYS A 79 8.79 -14.57 -1.10
N LEU A 80 8.11 -13.84 -0.23
CA LEU A 80 8.35 -13.91 1.21
C LEU A 80 7.86 -15.25 1.79
N GLU A 81 6.68 -15.71 1.38
CA GLU A 81 6.12 -17.00 1.78
C GLU A 81 6.93 -18.20 1.25
N SER A 82 7.58 -18.09 0.08
CA SER A 82 8.45 -19.16 -0.42
C SER A 82 9.70 -19.37 0.43
N ARG A 83 10.12 -18.34 1.19
CA ARG A 83 11.28 -18.40 2.10
C ARG A 83 10.92 -18.81 3.52
N PHE A 84 9.81 -18.29 4.06
CA PHE A 84 9.45 -18.45 5.47
C PHE A 84 8.24 -19.38 5.70
N GLY A 85 7.73 -20.00 4.64
CA GLY A 85 6.43 -20.67 4.64
C GLY A 85 5.28 -19.68 4.76
N SER A 86 4.06 -20.17 4.98
CA SER A 86 2.91 -19.27 5.13
C SER A 86 3.11 -18.31 6.30
N ILE A 87 2.84 -17.03 6.06
CA ILE A 87 2.93 -15.95 7.05
C ILE A 87 1.55 -15.45 7.51
N GLU A 88 0.48 -16.05 7.00
CA GLU A 88 -0.91 -15.73 7.39
C GLU A 88 -1.08 -15.83 8.90
N GLY A 89 -1.58 -14.76 9.51
CA GLY A 89 -1.84 -14.70 10.95
C GLY A 89 -0.59 -14.69 11.82
N LYS A 90 0.62 -14.66 11.25
CA LYS A 90 1.87 -14.55 12.01
C LYS A 90 2.17 -13.11 12.36
N MET A 91 2.84 -12.90 13.50
CA MET A 91 3.43 -11.60 13.79
C MET A 91 4.64 -11.35 12.89
N VAL A 92 4.68 -10.17 12.33
CA VAL A 92 5.74 -9.67 11.46
C VAL A 92 6.24 -8.33 12.00
N LYS A 93 7.54 -8.11 11.80
CA LYS A 93 8.20 -6.82 11.98
C LYS A 93 8.36 -6.19 10.61
N VAL A 94 7.88 -4.97 10.44
CA VAL A 94 7.88 -4.28 9.15
C VAL A 94 8.56 -2.94 9.25
N SER A 95 9.53 -2.72 8.37
CA SER A 95 10.25 -1.45 8.23
C SER A 95 9.60 -0.63 7.11
N GLY A 96 8.93 0.45 7.46
CA GLY A 96 8.21 1.25 6.47
C GLY A 96 7.67 2.57 7.01
N GLU A 97 7.14 3.36 6.10
CA GLU A 97 6.47 4.63 6.40
C GLU A 97 4.97 4.40 6.57
N LEU A 98 4.40 4.85 7.71
CA LEU A 98 2.95 4.87 7.88
C LEU A 98 2.37 6.08 7.16
N LEU A 99 1.41 5.83 6.28
CA LEU A 99 0.70 6.85 5.53
C LEU A 99 -0.77 6.86 5.93
N THR A 100 -1.28 8.02 6.32
CA THR A 100 -2.70 8.21 6.63
C THR A 100 -3.24 9.43 5.91
N GLY A 101 -4.38 9.30 5.24
CA GLY A 101 -5.01 10.42 4.56
C GLY A 101 -6.39 10.07 4.03
N ASN A 102 -7.35 10.98 4.17
CA ASN A 102 -8.72 10.82 3.67
C ASN A 102 -9.39 9.49 4.07
N GLY A 103 -9.18 9.05 5.32
CA GLY A 103 -9.73 7.79 5.86
C GLY A 103 -8.93 6.53 5.49
N ALA A 104 -7.99 6.61 4.54
CA ALA A 104 -7.14 5.49 4.15
C ALA A 104 -5.89 5.40 5.04
N ARG A 105 -5.44 4.16 5.28
CA ARG A 105 -4.29 3.83 6.13
C ARG A 105 -3.41 2.81 5.43
N PHE A 106 -2.15 3.17 5.20
CA PHE A 106 -1.17 2.32 4.55
C PHE A 106 0.13 2.24 5.33
N ILE A 107 0.84 1.14 5.11
CA ILE A 107 2.26 1.03 5.42
C ILE A 107 3.02 0.86 4.11
N LYS A 108 3.89 1.81 3.81
CA LYS A 108 4.72 1.82 2.61
C LYS A 108 6.08 1.23 2.94
N ILE A 109 6.42 0.13 2.29
CA ILE A 109 7.64 -0.64 2.52
C ILE A 109 8.52 -0.64 1.27
N SER A 110 9.83 -0.76 1.44
CA SER A 110 10.72 -1.01 0.30
C SER A 110 10.46 -2.40 -0.28
N ASN A 111 10.86 -2.64 -1.55
CA ASN A 111 10.83 -3.96 -2.17
C ASN A 111 11.92 -4.91 -1.67
N GLU A 112 12.77 -4.46 -0.75
CA GLU A 112 13.76 -5.33 -0.14
C GLU A 112 13.04 -6.31 0.80
N HIS A 113 13.32 -7.60 0.67
CA HIS A 113 12.68 -8.64 1.51
C HIS A 113 12.97 -8.44 3.01
N GLU A 114 14.05 -7.75 3.36
CA GLU A 114 14.40 -7.36 4.73
C GLU A 114 13.43 -6.32 5.32
N ALA A 115 12.57 -5.71 4.50
CA ALA A 115 11.53 -4.81 4.97
C ALA A 115 10.47 -5.54 5.80
N VAL A 116 10.38 -6.88 5.73
CA VAL A 116 9.44 -7.69 6.51
C VAL A 116 10.16 -8.90 7.12
N GLY A 117 10.29 -8.91 8.45
CA GLY A 117 10.80 -10.04 9.23
C GLY A 117 9.67 -10.82 9.89
N VAL A 118 9.65 -12.15 9.75
CA VAL A 118 8.69 -13.02 10.44
C VAL A 118 9.21 -13.31 11.85
N LEU A 119 8.37 -13.10 12.86
CA LEU A 119 8.73 -13.43 14.25
C LEU A 119 8.37 -14.90 14.54
N GLU A 120 9.35 -15.69 14.91
CA GLU A 120 9.19 -17.13 15.18
C GLU A 120 8.52 -17.40 16.55
N ASN A 121 7.93 -18.61 16.69
CA ASN A 121 7.37 -19.14 17.94
C ASN A 121 6.24 -18.30 18.55
N GLN A 122 5.36 -17.74 17.71
CA GLN A 122 4.23 -16.94 18.16
C GLN A 122 2.89 -17.57 17.78
N ASN A 123 1.86 -17.23 18.57
CA ASN A 123 0.48 -17.62 18.28
C ASN A 123 0.05 -17.13 16.89
N ILE A 124 -0.66 -17.99 16.16
CA ILE A 124 -1.27 -17.64 14.89
C ILE A 124 -2.62 -16.97 15.18
N TYR A 125 -2.81 -15.77 14.65
CA TYR A 125 -4.05 -15.02 14.77
C TYR A 125 -4.99 -15.39 13.61
N PRO A 126 -6.25 -15.79 13.88
CA PRO A 126 -7.19 -16.12 12.82
C PRO A 126 -7.63 -14.87 12.07
N SER A 127 -7.87 -15.00 10.76
CA SER A 127 -8.55 -13.95 10.00
C SER A 127 -10.02 -13.89 10.43
N GLU A 128 -10.51 -12.69 10.71
CA GLU A 128 -11.88 -12.43 11.13
C GLU A 128 -12.69 -11.84 9.96
N GLN A 129 -13.83 -12.45 9.64
CA GLN A 129 -14.74 -11.96 8.61
C GLN A 129 -16.19 -12.05 9.11
N THR A 130 -16.96 -10.99 8.92
CA THR A 130 -18.40 -11.02 9.19
C THR A 130 -19.17 -11.79 8.10
N LYS A 131 -20.41 -12.18 8.40
CA LYS A 131 -21.31 -12.79 7.41
C LYS A 131 -21.54 -11.82 6.24
N THR A 132 -21.46 -12.35 5.03
CA THR A 132 -21.73 -11.57 3.81
C THR A 132 -23.20 -11.15 3.75
N LYS A 133 -23.44 -9.89 3.41
CA LYS A 133 -24.76 -9.30 3.16
C LYS A 133 -24.79 -8.72 1.75
N LYS A 134 -25.94 -8.76 1.08
CA LYS A 134 -26.10 -8.04 -0.19
C LYS A 134 -26.22 -6.55 0.08
N ILE A 135 -25.54 -5.74 -0.72
CA ILE A 135 -25.59 -4.29 -0.62
C ILE A 135 -25.80 -3.66 -2.01
N ASN A 136 -26.35 -2.46 -2.01
CA ASN A 136 -26.50 -1.61 -3.18
C ASN A 136 -26.14 -0.18 -2.76
N LEU A 137 -25.04 0.36 -3.28
CA LEU A 137 -24.51 1.67 -2.89
C LEU A 137 -24.23 2.53 -4.11
N ASP A 138 -24.47 3.82 -3.97
CA ASP A 138 -24.07 4.84 -4.94
C ASP A 138 -22.82 5.55 -4.40
N GLY A 139 -21.74 5.58 -5.18
CA GLY A 139 -20.46 6.15 -4.75
C GLY A 139 -19.48 6.36 -5.88
N LYS A 140 -18.32 6.92 -5.56
CA LYS A 140 -17.24 7.13 -6.54
C LYS A 140 -16.21 6.01 -6.47
N ILE A 141 -15.81 5.49 -7.63
CA ILE A 141 -14.66 4.59 -7.71
C ILE A 141 -13.40 5.44 -7.64
N ILE A 142 -12.56 5.11 -6.65
CA ILE A 142 -11.27 5.78 -6.40
C ILE A 142 -10.17 4.73 -6.24
N ASP A 143 -8.93 5.17 -6.40
CA ASP A 143 -7.76 4.42 -5.95
C ASP A 143 -7.24 5.04 -4.65
N LEU A 144 -7.23 4.26 -3.58
CA LEU A 144 -6.89 4.77 -2.25
C LEU A 144 -5.43 5.26 -2.16
N LYS A 145 -4.51 4.75 -2.98
CA LYS A 145 -3.11 5.22 -3.02
C LYS A 145 -3.04 6.57 -3.76
N CYS A 146 -3.75 6.73 -4.86
CA CYS A 146 -3.87 8.02 -5.56
C CYS A 146 -4.43 9.11 -4.63
N VAL A 147 -5.42 8.77 -3.81
CA VAL A 147 -5.97 9.67 -2.78
C VAL A 147 -4.91 10.12 -1.76
N THR A 148 -3.96 9.26 -1.35
CA THR A 148 -2.89 9.67 -0.41
C THR A 148 -1.94 10.72 -0.98
N LYS A 149 -1.84 10.79 -2.32
CA LYS A 149 -1.02 11.78 -3.03
C LYS A 149 -1.80 13.02 -3.45
N ASN A 150 -3.10 13.07 -3.15
CA ASN A 150 -4.02 14.07 -3.68
C ASN A 150 -3.99 14.14 -5.23
N ASP A 151 -3.76 12.98 -5.86
CA ASP A 151 -3.74 12.82 -7.31
C ASP A 151 -4.99 12.02 -7.71
N PHE A 152 -5.84 12.63 -8.51
CA PHE A 152 -7.09 12.05 -8.98
C PHE A 152 -7.08 11.89 -10.50
N SER A 153 -5.90 11.82 -11.09
CA SER A 153 -5.74 11.60 -12.52
C SER A 153 -6.03 10.14 -12.90
N MET A 154 -6.54 9.96 -14.12
CA MET A 154 -6.65 8.62 -14.74
C MET A 154 -5.28 7.94 -14.86
N GLU A 155 -4.21 8.71 -15.03
CA GLU A 155 -2.84 8.19 -15.09
C GLU A 155 -2.45 7.52 -13.77
N CYS A 156 -2.65 8.19 -12.63
CA CYS A 156 -2.41 7.59 -11.32
C CYS A 156 -3.25 6.32 -11.13
N PHE A 157 -4.53 6.37 -11.50
CA PHE A 157 -5.42 5.22 -11.40
C PHE A 157 -4.90 4.01 -12.20
N GLN A 158 -4.53 4.22 -13.47
CA GLN A 158 -4.03 3.17 -14.35
C GLN A 158 -2.67 2.62 -13.92
N GLU A 159 -1.77 3.48 -13.43
CA GLU A 159 -0.45 3.06 -12.93
C GLU A 159 -0.58 2.09 -11.75
N ASN A 160 -1.61 2.28 -10.92
CA ASN A 160 -1.80 1.54 -9.68
C ASN A 160 -2.72 0.33 -9.82
N LEU A 161 -3.70 0.37 -10.73
CA LEU A 161 -4.66 -0.71 -10.97
C LEU A 161 -3.98 -2.07 -11.21
N TYR A 162 -2.88 -2.10 -11.96
CA TYR A 162 -2.16 -3.32 -12.28
C TYR A 162 -1.12 -3.74 -11.22
N LYS A 163 -0.81 -2.87 -10.26
CA LYS A 163 0.20 -3.10 -9.22
C LYS A 163 -0.36 -3.77 -7.95
N GLY A 164 -1.59 -4.28 -8.02
CA GLY A 164 -2.28 -4.89 -6.87
C GLY A 164 -2.77 -3.86 -5.85
N VAL A 165 -3.01 -2.63 -6.31
CA VAL A 165 -3.59 -1.56 -5.49
C VAL A 165 -5.11 -1.73 -5.43
N ILE A 166 -5.70 -1.19 -4.38
CA ILE A 166 -7.01 -1.55 -3.90
C ILE A 166 -8.00 -0.48 -4.36
N PRO A 167 -8.73 -0.70 -5.45
CA PRO A 167 -9.83 0.17 -5.80
C PRO A 167 -10.85 0.15 -4.67
N ALA A 168 -11.43 1.32 -4.39
CA ALA A 168 -12.46 1.45 -3.38
C ALA A 168 -13.65 2.21 -3.94
N LEU A 169 -14.84 1.85 -3.45
CA LEU A 169 -16.02 2.69 -3.57
C LEU A 169 -16.04 3.65 -2.38
N ARG A 170 -15.91 4.94 -2.66
CA ARG A 170 -16.06 6.01 -1.67
C ARG A 170 -17.48 6.51 -1.66
N ILE A 171 -18.10 6.48 -0.49
CA ILE A 171 -19.40 7.13 -0.25
C ILE A 171 -19.21 8.27 0.75
N LEU A 172 -19.98 9.35 0.56
CA LEU A 172 -20.08 10.43 1.54
C LEU A 172 -21.32 10.18 2.41
N ARG A 173 -21.12 9.92 3.70
CA ARG A 173 -22.21 9.70 4.65
C ARG A 173 -21.93 10.51 5.91
N ASN A 174 -22.92 11.27 6.40
CA ASN A 174 -22.77 12.11 7.58
C ASN A 174 -21.56 13.08 7.53
N LYS A 175 -21.24 13.61 6.34
CA LYS A 175 -20.06 14.46 6.07
C LYS A 175 -18.71 13.75 6.21
N GLU A 176 -18.71 12.42 6.28
CA GLU A 176 -17.50 11.60 6.34
C GLU A 176 -17.37 10.70 5.12
N ASN A 177 -16.14 10.52 4.64
CA ASN A 177 -15.84 9.56 3.60
C ASN A 177 -15.78 8.16 4.21
N ILE A 178 -16.56 7.24 3.66
CA ILE A 178 -16.51 5.83 4.00
C ILE A 178 -16.04 5.08 2.75
N ASP A 179 -14.92 4.37 2.89
CA ASP A 179 -14.32 3.61 1.80
C ASP A 179 -14.62 2.13 1.94
N TYR A 180 -15.06 1.51 0.84
CA TYR A 180 -15.30 0.08 0.73
C TYR A 180 -14.31 -0.49 -0.28
N LEU A 181 -13.41 -1.36 0.16
CA LEU A 181 -12.45 -2.02 -0.73
C LEU A 181 -13.21 -2.92 -1.71
N LEU A 182 -12.94 -2.76 -3.00
CA LEU A 182 -13.56 -3.56 -4.04
C LEU A 182 -12.71 -4.82 -4.27
N LYS A 183 -13.20 -5.98 -3.79
CA LYS A 183 -12.59 -7.27 -4.10
C LYS A 183 -13.10 -7.74 -5.47
N ILE A 184 -12.15 -7.96 -6.36
CA ILE A 184 -12.35 -8.34 -7.76
C ILE A 184 -11.37 -9.48 -8.07
N GLU A 185 -11.88 -10.63 -8.48
CA GLU A 185 -11.06 -11.80 -8.85
C GLU A 185 -10.46 -11.67 -10.24
N ASP A 186 -11.23 -11.18 -11.21
CA ASP A 186 -10.75 -10.94 -12.57
C ASP A 186 -10.85 -9.47 -12.95
N TYR A 187 -9.76 -8.75 -12.70
CA TYR A 187 -9.63 -7.35 -13.07
C TYR A 187 -9.81 -7.12 -14.56
N LYS A 188 -9.49 -8.08 -15.44
CA LYS A 188 -9.66 -7.90 -16.90
C LYS A 188 -11.13 -7.80 -17.28
N LEU A 189 -12.02 -8.47 -16.56
CA LEU A 189 -13.46 -8.43 -16.84
C LEU A 189 -14.07 -7.06 -16.55
N ILE A 190 -13.51 -6.31 -15.60
CA ILE A 190 -14.06 -5.02 -15.19
C ILE A 190 -13.14 -3.84 -15.43
N ASP A 191 -11.96 -4.03 -16.03
CA ASP A 191 -10.97 -2.99 -16.32
C ASP A 191 -11.60 -1.81 -17.08
N ASN A 192 -12.36 -2.11 -18.14
CA ASN A 192 -13.09 -1.11 -18.91
C ASN A 192 -14.16 -0.40 -18.06
N TYR A 193 -14.86 -1.14 -17.20
CA TYR A 193 -15.86 -0.55 -16.30
C TYR A 193 -15.20 0.41 -15.31
N LEU A 194 -14.12 0.01 -14.66
CA LEU A 194 -13.38 0.83 -13.70
C LEU A 194 -12.81 2.09 -14.38
N LYS A 195 -12.22 1.97 -15.56
CA LYS A 195 -11.69 3.11 -16.33
C LYS A 195 -12.77 4.07 -16.80
N ASN A 196 -13.89 3.56 -17.30
CA ASN A 196 -14.98 4.42 -17.81
C ASN A 196 -15.77 5.11 -16.68
N ASN A 197 -15.63 4.62 -15.45
CA ASN A 197 -16.38 5.10 -14.29
C ASN A 197 -15.50 5.62 -13.16
N PHE A 198 -14.22 5.89 -13.42
CA PHE A 198 -13.34 6.48 -12.44
C PHE A 198 -13.82 7.89 -12.08
N GLU A 199 -13.86 8.21 -10.78
CA GLU A 199 -14.37 9.46 -10.21
C GLU A 199 -15.85 9.80 -10.50
N THR A 200 -16.56 8.99 -11.26
CA THR A 200 -18.00 9.16 -11.51
C THR A 200 -18.81 8.49 -10.40
N ILE A 201 -20.00 9.03 -10.13
CA ILE A 201 -20.93 8.38 -9.22
C ILE A 201 -21.52 7.18 -9.96
N VAL A 202 -21.26 5.99 -9.45
CA VAL A 202 -21.80 4.74 -9.95
C VAL A 202 -22.55 3.99 -8.89
N LYS A 203 -23.53 3.21 -9.36
CA LYS A 203 -24.24 2.24 -8.55
C LYS A 203 -23.47 0.92 -8.55
N ILE A 204 -23.08 0.45 -7.37
CA ILE A 204 -22.42 -0.83 -7.16
C ILE A 204 -23.33 -1.75 -6.35
N PHE A 205 -23.59 -2.93 -6.92
CA PHE A 205 -24.23 -4.04 -6.24
C PHE A 205 -23.17 -5.09 -5.87
N GLY A 206 -23.29 -5.77 -4.74
CA GLY A 206 -22.36 -6.85 -4.41
C GLY A 206 -22.52 -7.43 -3.01
N GLY A 207 -21.63 -8.37 -2.68
CA GLY A 207 -21.54 -8.98 -1.37
C GLY A 207 -20.66 -8.15 -0.43
N TYR A 208 -21.27 -7.48 0.54
CA TYR A 208 -20.58 -6.74 1.59
C TYR A 208 -20.21 -7.62 2.78
N TYR A 209 -19.00 -7.45 3.29
CA TYR A 209 -18.58 -7.95 4.60
C TYR A 209 -17.50 -7.05 5.21
N TYR A 210 -17.27 -7.20 6.51
CA TYR A 210 -16.17 -6.57 7.22
C TYR A 210 -15.10 -7.61 7.49
N GLN A 211 -13.85 -7.33 7.12
CA GLN A 211 -12.73 -8.25 7.28
C GLN A 211 -11.49 -7.53 7.78
N ASN A 212 -10.90 -8.03 8.87
CA ASN A 212 -9.61 -7.58 9.41
C ASN A 212 -9.43 -6.04 9.49
N GLY A 213 -10.48 -5.27 9.78
CA GLY A 213 -10.39 -3.80 9.86
C GLY A 213 -11.07 -3.02 8.74
N PHE A 214 -11.45 -3.68 7.64
CA PHE A 214 -11.91 -3.01 6.42
C PHE A 214 -13.32 -3.40 6.00
N ASN A 215 -14.05 -2.43 5.44
CA ASN A 215 -15.27 -2.66 4.68
C ASN A 215 -14.89 -3.20 3.30
N VAL A 216 -15.50 -4.31 2.89
CA VAL A 216 -15.19 -4.96 1.60
C VAL A 216 -16.49 -5.19 0.84
N ILE A 217 -16.50 -4.85 -0.45
CA ILE A 217 -17.54 -5.26 -1.39
C ILE A 217 -16.89 -6.25 -2.36
N ASN A 218 -17.40 -7.48 -2.34
CA ASN A 218 -17.04 -8.49 -3.30
C ASN A 218 -17.92 -8.37 -4.55
N LEU A 219 -17.30 -7.98 -5.66
CA LEU A 219 -17.93 -7.81 -6.97
C LEU A 219 -18.02 -9.13 -7.75
N ASP A 220 -17.34 -10.19 -7.32
CA ASP A 220 -17.40 -11.53 -7.94
C ASP A 220 -18.79 -12.16 -7.81
N SER A 221 -19.59 -11.68 -6.85
CA SER A 221 -21.01 -12.02 -6.70
C SER A 221 -21.93 -11.37 -7.75
N ILE A 222 -21.40 -10.50 -8.60
CA ILE A 222 -22.10 -9.83 -9.71
C ILE A 222 -21.89 -10.60 -11.02
N SER A 223 -22.05 -11.93 -10.99
CA SER A 223 -22.03 -12.77 -12.19
C SER A 223 -23.13 -12.46 -13.24
N ASN A 224 -23.77 -11.28 -13.16
CA ASN A 224 -24.77 -10.77 -14.08
C ASN A 224 -24.58 -9.27 -14.42
N VAL A 225 -23.36 -8.75 -14.57
CA VAL A 225 -23.18 -7.55 -15.43
C VAL A 225 -23.20 -8.03 -16.88
N LYS A 226 -24.40 -8.20 -17.42
CA LYS A 226 -24.69 -8.22 -18.86
C LYS A 226 -25.53 -6.99 -19.18
#